data_AF-A0A2M6WUU5-F1
#
_entry.id   AF-A0A2M6WUU5-F1
#
_cell.length_a   1.000
_cell.length_b   1.000
_cell.length_c   1.000
_cell.angle_alpha   90.00
_cell.angle_beta   90.00
_cell.angle_gamma   90.00
#
_symmetry.space_group_name_H-M   'P 1'
#
loop_
_entity.id
_entity.type
_entity.pdbx_description
1 polymer ?
#
loop_
_entity_poly.entity_id
_entity_poly.type
_entity_poly.pdbx_seq_one_letter_code
_entity_poly.pdbx_strand_id
1 'polypeptide(L)'
;MKKIFIKVIYDFSLKKIIGKYAERIEVPSGFTSLDFINFLLKKYPRISKEVPPSRFGFECNGKRPSAGYVLKDGDKYEFCAHSDDGGYEFIDQKEIQEFYKKAQTELDKEASKEEIIDRVSNMVNKLRIQRIVKKFFKN
;
A
#
# COMPACT_ATOMS: atom_id res chain seq x y z
N MET A 1 26.95 12.90 6.81
CA MET A 1 26.08 12.43 5.71
C MET A 1 24.83 13.29 5.66
N LYS A 2 24.43 13.77 4.48
CA LYS A 2 23.15 14.49 4.32
C LYS A 2 22.00 13.51 4.53
N LYS A 3 20.88 13.97 5.10
CA LYS A 3 19.68 13.15 5.29
C LYS A 3 18.64 13.51 4.24
N ILE A 4 17.85 12.52 3.84
CA ILE A 4 16.70 12.67 2.95
C ILE A 4 15.49 12.02 3.62
N PHE A 5 14.30 12.46 3.23
CA PHE A 5 13.04 11.96 3.75
C PHE A 5 12.23 11.30 2.65
N ILE A 6 11.84 10.06 2.89
CA ILE A 6 11.03 9.26 1.98
C ILE A 6 9.60 9.19 2.54
N LYS A 7 8.61 9.42 1.68
CA LYS A 7 7.20 9.23 2.02
C LYS A 7 6.85 7.78 1.76
N VAL A 8 6.54 7.02 2.80
CA VAL A 8 6.14 5.62 2.66
C VAL A 8 4.64 5.51 2.82
N ILE A 9 4.00 4.76 1.93
CA ILE A 9 2.58 4.43 1.99
C ILE A 9 2.47 2.91 2.06
N TYR A 10 1.64 2.45 2.99
CA TYR A 10 1.35 1.05 3.23
C TYR A 10 -0.04 0.74 2.72
N ASP A 11 -0.18 -0.41 2.07
CA ASP A 11 -1.50 -0.93 1.75
C ASP A 11 -2.30 -1.30 3.01
N PHE A 12 -3.55 -1.73 2.81
CA PHE A 12 -4.44 -2.09 3.92
C PHE A 12 -3.95 -3.29 4.74
N SER A 13 -3.35 -4.30 4.09
CA SER A 13 -2.83 -5.49 4.76
C SER A 13 -1.68 -5.11 5.68
N LEU A 14 -0.75 -4.29 5.19
CA LEU A 14 0.36 -3.78 5.98
C LEU A 14 -0.09 -2.76 7.02
N LYS A 15 -1.12 -1.94 6.77
CA LYS A 15 -1.74 -1.05 7.79
C LYS A 15 -2.21 -1.84 9.00
N LYS A 16 -2.82 -3.01 8.82
CA LYS A 16 -3.26 -3.88 9.94
C LYS A 16 -2.09 -4.34 10.82
N ILE A 17 -0.91 -4.54 10.22
CA ILE A 17 0.29 -5.01 10.92
C ILE A 17 1.04 -3.84 11.58
N ILE A 18 1.21 -2.74 10.85
CA ILE A 18 2.04 -1.58 11.24
C ILE A 18 1.24 -0.56 12.05
N GLY A 19 -0.08 -0.54 11.91
CA GLY A 19 -1.00 0.39 12.59
C GLY A 19 -1.11 1.76 11.93
N LYS A 20 -0.54 1.97 10.73
CA LYS A 20 -0.60 3.26 10.01
C LYS A 20 -0.61 3.07 8.50
N TYR A 21 -1.18 4.05 7.78
CA TYR A 21 -1.23 4.06 6.31
C TYR A 21 -0.02 4.69 5.65
N ALA A 22 0.63 5.63 6.33
CA ALA A 22 1.78 6.33 5.78
C ALA A 22 2.68 6.85 6.88
N GLU A 23 3.93 7.07 6.53
CA GLU A 23 4.88 7.78 7.38
C GLU A 23 5.96 8.46 6.55
N ARG A 24 6.71 9.35 7.19
CA ARG A 24 7.91 9.94 6.62
C ARG A 24 9.12 9.33 7.30
N ILE A 25 9.98 8.68 6.52
CA ILE A 25 11.18 8.00 7.02
C ILE A 25 12.41 8.80 6.64
N GLU A 26 13.21 9.13 7.63
CA GLU A 26 14.52 9.75 7.45
C GLU A 26 15.57 8.67 7.17
N VAL A 27 16.31 8.81 6.06
CA VAL A 27 17.41 7.92 5.70
C VAL A 27 18.62 8.71 5.19
N PRO A 28 19.84 8.13 5.23
CA PRO A 28 21.01 8.75 4.63
C PRO A 28 20.87 8.97 3.12
N SER A 29 21.38 10.10 2.63
CA SER A 29 21.52 10.34 1.19
C SER A 29 22.41 9.27 0.56
N GLY A 30 22.02 8.74 -0.61
CA GLY A 30 22.74 7.65 -1.27
C GLY A 30 22.16 6.26 -1.02
N PHE A 31 21.13 6.15 -0.16
CA PHE A 31 20.36 4.91 -0.03
C PHE A 31 19.80 4.47 -1.38
N THR A 32 20.02 3.21 -1.73
CA THR A 32 19.35 2.60 -2.87
C THR A 32 17.95 2.10 -2.51
N SER A 33 17.12 1.82 -3.50
CA SER A 33 15.83 1.16 -3.28
C SER A 33 15.98 -0.18 -2.54
N LEU A 34 17.02 -0.96 -2.84
CA LEU A 34 17.29 -2.22 -2.13
C LEU A 34 17.65 -1.98 -0.66
N ASP A 35 18.52 -1.00 -0.37
CA ASP A 35 18.87 -0.64 1.00
C ASP A 35 17.63 -0.21 1.80
N PHE A 36 16.75 0.56 1.15
CA PHE A 36 15.53 1.05 1.77
C PHE A 36 14.49 -0.04 2.01
N ILE A 37 14.31 -0.98 1.08
CA ILE A 37 13.47 -2.17 1.28
C ILE A 37 13.99 -2.98 2.48
N ASN A 38 15.29 -3.27 2.51
CA ASN A 38 15.91 -4.00 3.61
C ASN A 38 15.75 -3.26 4.95
N PHE A 39 15.87 -1.94 4.93
CA PHE A 39 15.62 -1.09 6.08
C PHE A 39 14.16 -1.19 6.56
N LEU A 40 13.18 -1.11 5.66
CA LEU A 40 11.75 -1.22 6.01
C LEU A 40 11.42 -2.56 6.67
N LEU A 41 11.92 -3.67 6.12
CA LEU A 41 11.69 -5.01 6.66
C LEU A 41 12.36 -5.19 8.04
N LYS A 42 13.53 -4.58 8.26
CA LYS A 42 14.19 -4.57 9.58
C LYS A 42 13.46 -3.68 10.59
N LYS A 43 12.95 -2.53 10.16
CA LYS A 43 12.17 -1.60 11.01
C LYS A 43 10.86 -2.24 11.47
N TYR A 44 10.23 -3.05 10.60
CA TYR A 44 8.95 -3.71 10.85
C TYR A 44 9.05 -5.23 10.77
N PRO A 45 9.74 -5.90 11.71
CA PRO A 45 10.01 -7.33 11.63
C PRO A 45 8.75 -8.20 11.72
N ARG A 46 7.64 -7.65 12.23
CA ARG A 46 6.33 -8.33 12.24
C ARG A 46 5.79 -8.60 10.84
N ILE A 47 6.08 -7.73 9.88
CA ILE A 47 5.62 -7.91 8.49
C ILE A 47 6.16 -9.23 7.94
N SER A 48 7.45 -9.52 8.13
CA SER A 48 8.07 -10.77 7.67
C SER A 48 7.62 -12.01 8.43
N LYS A 49 6.97 -11.87 9.59
CA LYS A 49 6.37 -12.98 10.34
C LYS A 49 4.96 -13.31 9.84
N GLU A 50 4.22 -12.30 9.42
CA GLU A 50 2.81 -12.42 9.05
C GLU A 50 2.60 -12.54 7.53
N VAL A 51 3.56 -12.08 6.72
CA VAL A 51 3.48 -12.05 5.26
C VAL A 51 4.76 -12.63 4.64
N PRO A 52 4.65 -13.69 3.81
CA PRO A 52 5.78 -14.23 3.06
C PRO A 52 6.48 -13.18 2.18
N PRO A 53 7.83 -13.17 2.07
CA PRO A 53 8.54 -12.20 1.24
C PRO A 53 8.17 -12.21 -0.24
N SER A 54 7.74 -13.36 -0.77
CA SER A 54 7.24 -13.50 -2.15
C SER A 54 5.99 -12.67 -2.44
N ARG A 55 5.28 -12.24 -1.39
CA ARG A 55 4.05 -11.44 -1.49
C ARG A 55 4.31 -9.94 -1.36
N PHE A 56 5.53 -9.49 -1.18
CA PHE A 56 5.83 -8.06 -1.11
C PHE A 56 5.88 -7.42 -2.49
N GLY A 57 5.14 -6.33 -2.66
CA GLY A 57 5.20 -5.44 -3.80
C GLY A 57 5.73 -4.07 -3.39
N PHE A 58 6.52 -3.46 -4.27
CA PHE A 58 7.10 -2.14 -4.03
C PHE A 58 6.99 -1.27 -5.28
N GLU A 59 6.62 -0.01 -5.09
CA GLU A 59 6.67 1.02 -6.12
C GLU A 59 7.38 2.27 -5.60
N CYS A 60 8.21 2.89 -6.42
CA CYS A 60 8.80 4.19 -6.17
C CYS A 60 8.30 5.16 -7.23
N ASN A 61 7.61 6.22 -6.81
CA ASN A 61 7.00 7.21 -7.68
C ASN A 61 6.10 6.59 -8.78
N GLY A 62 5.31 5.57 -8.41
CA GLY A 62 4.35 4.89 -9.29
C GLY A 62 4.98 3.92 -10.30
N LYS A 63 6.23 3.51 -10.09
CA LYS A 63 6.93 2.54 -10.94
C LYS A 63 7.63 1.49 -10.08
N ARG A 64 7.77 0.27 -10.60
CA ARG A 64 8.59 -0.76 -9.96
C ARG A 64 10.04 -0.22 -9.78
N PRO A 65 10.57 -0.17 -8.56
CA PRO A 65 11.91 0.37 -8.32
C PRO A 65 12.98 -0.58 -8.88
N SER A 66 14.01 -0.02 -9.50
CA SER A 66 15.25 -0.74 -9.75
C SER A 66 16.02 -0.87 -8.44
N ALA A 67 16.60 -2.04 -8.16
CA ALA A 67 17.34 -2.27 -6.91
C ALA A 67 18.43 -1.21 -6.66
N GLY A 68 19.13 -0.78 -7.71
CA GLY A 68 20.20 0.24 -7.64
C GLY A 68 19.72 1.68 -7.79
N TYR A 69 18.41 1.94 -7.85
CA TYR A 69 17.91 3.31 -7.90
C TYR A 69 18.26 4.05 -6.60
N VAL A 70 18.97 5.17 -6.72
CA VAL A 70 19.33 6.01 -5.58
C VAL A 70 18.15 6.91 -5.23
N LEU A 71 17.66 6.77 -4.00
CA LEU A 71 16.54 7.53 -3.48
C LEU A 71 16.87 9.01 -3.34
N LYS A 72 15.86 9.85 -3.59
CA LYS A 72 15.91 11.30 -3.49
C LYS A 72 14.96 11.78 -2.40
N ASP A 73 15.25 12.97 -1.87
CA ASP A 73 14.37 13.60 -0.90
C ASP A 73 12.98 13.83 -1.50
N GLY A 74 11.95 13.41 -0.75
CA GLY A 74 10.56 13.52 -1.17
C GLY A 74 10.04 12.35 -2.02
N ASP A 75 10.87 11.38 -2.39
CA ASP A 75 10.42 10.18 -3.12
C ASP A 75 9.27 9.49 -2.37
N LYS A 76 8.30 9.01 -3.15
CA LYS A 76 7.13 8.29 -2.66
C LYS A 76 7.33 6.80 -2.87
N TYR A 77 7.36 6.04 -1.78
CA TYR A 77 7.49 4.59 -1.77
C TYR A 77 6.17 3.95 -1.35
N GLU A 78 5.60 3.10 -2.20
CA GLU A 78 4.43 2.31 -1.87
C GLU A 78 4.89 0.88 -1.56
N PHE A 79 4.49 0.38 -0.39
CA PHE A 79 4.74 -0.98 0.05
C PHE A 79 3.40 -1.69 0.20
N CYS A 80 3.24 -2.79 -0.53
CA CYS A 80 2.03 -3.61 -0.49
C CYS A 80 2.33 -5.09 -0.23
N ALA A 81 1.32 -5.81 0.24
CA ALA A 81 1.33 -7.25 0.44
C ALA A 81 0.22 -7.88 -0.43
N HIS A 82 0.63 -8.57 -1.49
CA HIS A 82 -0.27 -9.31 -2.39
C HIS A 82 -1.03 -10.40 -1.63
N SER A 83 -2.22 -10.79 -2.10
CA SER A 83 -2.90 -12.02 -1.65
C SER A 83 -2.23 -13.27 -2.23
N ASP A 84 -2.48 -14.45 -1.64
CA ASP A 84 -1.89 -15.73 -2.04
C ASP A 84 -2.22 -16.16 -3.49
N ASP A 85 -3.14 -15.46 -4.16
CA ASP A 85 -3.53 -15.67 -5.56
C ASP A 85 -2.71 -14.85 -6.57
N GLY A 86 -1.71 -14.08 -6.13
CA GLY A 86 -0.80 -13.33 -7.02
C GLY A 86 -1.44 -12.19 -7.80
N GLY A 87 -2.70 -11.82 -7.49
CA GLY A 87 -3.43 -10.82 -8.23
C GLY A 87 -3.37 -9.43 -7.60
N TYR A 88 -2.81 -8.44 -8.31
CA TYR A 88 -3.42 -7.12 -8.28
C TYR A 88 -4.71 -7.23 -9.10
N GLU A 89 -5.87 -7.34 -8.44
CA GLU A 89 -7.04 -6.80 -9.09
C GLU A 89 -6.90 -5.28 -9.05
N PHE A 90 -6.36 -4.75 -10.15
CA PHE A 90 -6.40 -3.35 -10.46
C PHE A 90 -7.86 -2.93 -10.43
N ILE A 91 -8.17 -2.01 -9.52
CA ILE A 91 -9.46 -1.33 -9.50
C ILE A 91 -9.21 -0.03 -10.23
N ASP A 92 -9.99 0.22 -11.27
CA ASP A 92 -9.77 1.39 -12.09
C ASP A 92 -10.05 2.67 -11.28
N GLN A 93 -9.43 3.79 -11.69
CA GLN A 93 -9.58 5.06 -10.98
C GLN A 93 -11.02 5.57 -10.95
N LYS A 94 -11.85 5.28 -11.97
CA LYS A 94 -13.27 5.65 -11.99
C LYS A 94 -14.04 4.84 -10.95
N GLU A 95 -13.79 3.54 -10.83
CA GLU A 95 -14.38 2.65 -9.84
C GLU A 95 -13.99 3.07 -8.41
N ILE A 96 -12.74 3.51 -8.20
CA ILE A 96 -12.32 4.13 -6.92
C ILE A 96 -13.08 5.45 -6.65
N GLN A 97 -13.25 6.31 -7.66
CA GLN A 97 -14.01 7.55 -7.50
C GLN A 97 -15.49 7.31 -7.21
N GLU A 98 -16.09 6.28 -7.79
CA GLU A 98 -17.45 5.86 -7.49
C GLU A 98 -17.58 5.38 -6.04
N PHE A 99 -16.62 4.59 -5.55
CA PHE A 99 -16.57 4.23 -4.14
C PHE A 99 -16.39 5.43 -3.23
N TYR A 100 -15.56 6.39 -3.61
CA TYR A 100 -15.37 7.62 -2.83
C TYR A 100 -16.66 8.44 -2.72
N LYS A 101 -17.37 8.66 -3.84
CA LYS A 101 -18.68 9.33 -3.83
C LYS A 101 -19.69 8.58 -2.98
N LYS A 102 -19.75 7.26 -3.11
CA LYS A 102 -20.67 6.43 -2.33
C LYS A 102 -20.35 6.45 -0.84
N ALA A 103 -19.07 6.40 -0.46
CA ALA A 103 -18.64 6.55 0.93
C ALA A 103 -19.01 7.92 1.51
N GLN A 104 -18.88 9.00 0.73
CA GLN A 104 -19.32 10.35 1.13
C GLN A 104 -20.84 10.51 1.25
N THR A 105 -21.63 9.69 0.57
CA THR A 105 -23.09 9.69 0.71
C THR A 105 -23.54 8.82 1.89
N GLU A 106 -22.85 7.70 2.14
CA GLU A 106 -23.17 6.77 3.23
C GLU A 106 -22.70 7.28 4.59
N LEU A 107 -21.56 7.97 4.63
CA LEU A 107 -21.05 8.64 5.81
C LEU A 107 -21.53 10.10 5.76
N ASP A 108 -22.09 10.59 6.87
CA ASP A 108 -22.60 11.95 6.96
C ASP A 108 -21.53 13.00 6.58
N LYS A 109 -21.94 14.23 6.28
CA LYS A 109 -21.06 15.34 5.84
C LYS A 109 -19.95 15.69 6.83
N GLU A 110 -20.08 15.25 8.09
CA GLU A 110 -19.09 15.47 9.15
C GLU A 110 -18.00 14.38 9.21
N ALA A 111 -18.09 13.33 8.40
CA ALA A 111 -17.09 12.26 8.39
C ALA A 111 -15.70 12.78 8.01
N SER A 112 -14.71 12.38 8.79
CA SER A 112 -13.31 12.68 8.54
C SER A 112 -12.82 12.03 7.24
N LYS A 113 -11.74 12.57 6.69
CA LYS A 113 -11.11 12.03 5.49
C LYS A 113 -10.64 10.59 5.71
N GLU A 114 -10.15 10.28 6.90
CA GLU A 114 -9.72 8.95 7.33
C GLU A 114 -10.89 7.95 7.33
N GLU A 115 -12.06 8.34 7.82
CA GLU A 115 -13.26 7.47 7.82
C GLU A 115 -13.74 7.17 6.40
N ILE A 116 -13.73 8.19 5.52
CA ILE A 116 -14.06 8.01 4.10
C ILE A 116 -13.06 7.04 3.44
N ILE A 117 -11.76 7.20 3.69
CA ILE A 117 -10.72 6.30 3.15
C ILE A 117 -10.89 4.87 3.67
N ASP A 118 -11.16 4.68 4.96
CA ASP A 118 -11.40 3.36 5.55
C ASP A 118 -12.64 2.70 4.93
N ARG A 119 -13.71 3.47 4.72
CA ARG A 119 -14.94 2.98 4.07
C ARG A 119 -14.68 2.57 2.62
N VAL A 120 -14.01 3.41 1.83
CA VAL A 120 -13.62 3.09 0.44
C VAL A 120 -12.75 1.83 0.39
N SER A 121 -11.77 1.73 1.29
CA SER A 121 -10.89 0.56 1.40
C SER A 121 -11.68 -0.72 1.66
N ASN A 122 -12.68 -0.67 2.54
CA ASN A 122 -13.56 -1.81 2.83
C ASN A 122 -14.42 -2.20 1.60
N MET A 123 -14.91 -1.23 0.83
CA MET A 123 -15.69 -1.48 -0.38
C MET A 123 -14.84 -2.14 -1.47
N VAL A 124 -13.63 -1.62 -1.69
CA VAL A 124 -12.60 -2.18 -2.57
C VAL A 124 -12.30 -3.63 -2.20
N ASN A 125 -12.06 -3.92 -0.92
CA ASN A 125 -11.78 -5.27 -0.45
C ASN A 125 -12.96 -6.21 -0.67
N LYS A 126 -14.19 -5.76 -0.39
CA LYS A 126 -15.40 -6.57 -0.62
C LYS A 126 -15.57 -6.90 -2.10
N LEU A 127 -15.33 -5.95 -2.99
CA LEU A 127 -15.39 -6.15 -4.44
C LEU A 127 -14.35 -7.20 -4.89
N ARG A 128 -13.11 -7.11 -4.40
CA ARG A 128 -12.06 -8.10 -4.71
C ARG A 128 -12.48 -9.51 -4.30
N ILE A 129 -12.97 -9.68 -3.06
CA ILE A 129 -13.44 -10.99 -2.58
C ILE A 129 -14.57 -11.51 -3.48
N GLN A 130 -15.53 -10.65 -3.86
CA GLN A 130 -16.62 -11.05 -4.76
C GLN A 130 -16.11 -11.49 -6.14
N ARG A 131 -15.10 -10.82 -6.71
CA ARG A 131 -14.52 -11.18 -8.01
C ARG A 131 -13.74 -12.49 -7.93
N ILE A 132 -12.98 -12.72 -6.86
CA ILE A 132 -12.28 -13.99 -6.59
C ILE A 132 -13.30 -15.13 -6.48
N VAL A 133 -14.31 -15.00 -5.61
CA VAL A 133 -15.37 -15.99 -5.42
C VAL A 133 -16.06 -16.30 -6.75
N LYS A 134 -16.43 -15.28 -7.53
CA LYS A 134 -17.05 -15.47 -8.85
C LYS A 134 -16.16 -16.23 -9.84
N LYS A 135 -14.83 -16.06 -9.79
CA LYS A 135 -13.88 -16.83 -10.61
C LYS A 135 -13.82 -18.29 -10.18
N PHE A 136 -13.81 -18.56 -8.87
CA PHE A 136 -13.78 -19.93 -8.34
C PHE A 136 -15.02 -20.76 -8.67
N PHE A 137 -16.22 -20.15 -8.67
CA PHE A 137 -17.48 -20.85 -8.94
C PHE A 137 -17.91 -20.84 -10.42
N LYS A 138 -17.05 -20.37 -11.34
CA LYS A 138 -17.31 -20.37 -12.80
C LYS A 138 -16.51 -21.44 -13.57
N ASN A 139 -15.70 -22.23 -12.88
CA ASN A 139 -15.07 -23.46 -13.38
C ASN A 139 -15.85 -24.68 -12.89
#